data_AF-A0A9R0B3U8-F1
#
_entry.id   AF-A0A9R0B3U8-F1
#
_cell.length_a   1.000
_cell.length_b   1.000
_cell.length_c   1.000
_cell.angle_alpha   90.00
_cell.angle_beta   90.00
_cell.angle_gamma   90.00
#
_symmetry.space_group_name_H-M   'P 1'
#
loop_
_entity.id
_entity.type
_entity.pdbx_description
1 polymer ?
#
loop_
_entity_poly.entity_id
_entity_poly.type
_entity_poly.pdbx_seq_one_letter_code
_entity_poly.pdbx_strand_id
1 'polypeptide(L)'
;MLQDYLRTSTYQKAILLNDVDFKDKVVLDVGCGTGILSFFAVQAGAKKAYAVEASSVAKYAETLVKSNNLSKKITVLSGKIEEVSCSEKVDVIISEPIGYMLLHERMLESYLHAKSWLKPKGMMFPTQGDIHLAPFTDEQLYMEHHARSNFCWLD
;
A
#
# COMPACT_ATOMS: atom_id res chain seq x y z
N MET A 1 -10.34 -4.70 0.93
CA MET A 1 -9.58 -3.69 1.70
C MET A 1 -10.49 -2.61 2.29
N LEU A 2 -11.26 -1.82 1.53
CA LEU A 2 -12.05 -0.70 2.09
C LEU A 2 -13.07 -1.07 3.19
N GLN A 3 -13.62 -2.29 3.17
CA GLN A 3 -14.52 -2.78 4.23
C GLN A 3 -13.78 -3.29 5.48
N ASP A 4 -12.46 -3.50 5.40
CA ASP A 4 -11.61 -3.80 6.55
C ASP A 4 -11.33 -2.47 7.30
N TYR A 5 -12.24 -2.19 8.23
CA TYR A 5 -12.22 -0.95 9.00
C TYR A 5 -10.97 -0.86 9.89
N LEU A 6 -10.51 -1.96 10.48
CA LEU A 6 -9.34 -1.94 11.37
C LEU A 6 -8.09 -1.57 10.59
N ARG A 7 -7.88 -2.19 9.42
CA ARG A 7 -6.75 -1.87 8.54
C ARG A 7 -6.81 -0.41 8.09
N THR A 8 -7.92 0.01 7.50
CA THR A 8 -8.08 1.35 6.93
C THR A 8 -7.98 2.45 8.00
N SER A 9 -8.61 2.25 9.16
CA SER A 9 -8.56 3.22 10.26
C SER A 9 -7.18 3.32 10.91
N THR A 10 -6.41 2.23 10.93
CA THR A 10 -5.02 2.24 11.44
C THR A 10 -4.14 3.10 10.54
N TYR A 11 -4.22 2.92 9.22
CA TYR A 11 -3.50 3.81 8.28
C TYR A 11 -3.95 5.26 8.40
N GLN A 12 -5.26 5.52 8.48
CA GLN A 12 -5.78 6.88 8.65
C GLN A 12 -5.23 7.53 9.92
N LYS A 13 -5.27 6.82 11.06
CA LYS A 13 -4.71 7.32 12.33
C LYS A 13 -3.22 7.55 12.24
N ALA A 14 -2.46 6.62 11.65
CA ALA A 14 -1.01 6.75 11.51
C ALA A 14 -0.63 8.00 10.69
N ILE A 15 -1.38 8.31 9.63
CA ILE A 15 -1.16 9.49 8.79
C ILE A 15 -1.60 10.78 9.51
N LEU A 16 -2.81 10.80 10.08
CA LEU A 16 -3.37 12.01 10.69
C LEU A 16 -2.72 12.38 12.03
N LEU A 17 -2.26 11.41 12.83
CA LEU A 17 -1.57 11.66 14.10
C LEU A 17 -0.13 12.11 13.90
N ASN A 18 0.46 11.85 12.73
CA ASN A 18 1.80 12.30 12.35
C ASN A 18 1.71 13.36 11.23
N ASP A 19 0.76 14.29 11.35
CA ASP A 19 0.49 15.31 10.32
C ASP A 19 1.72 16.14 9.96
N VAL A 20 2.64 16.36 10.91
CA VAL A 20 3.94 17.03 10.69
C VAL A 20 4.78 16.38 9.58
N ASP A 21 4.67 15.05 9.41
CA ASP A 21 5.38 14.31 8.37
C ASP A 21 4.72 14.46 6.99
N PHE A 22 3.47 14.91 6.92
CA PHE A 22 2.70 15.05 5.67
C PHE A 22 2.48 16.51 5.27
N LYS A 23 2.40 17.43 6.23
CA LYS A 23 2.07 18.84 5.99
C LYS A 23 3.07 19.50 5.05
N ASP A 24 2.55 20.10 3.98
CA ASP A 24 3.30 20.75 2.90
C ASP A 24 4.32 19.82 2.19
N LYS A 25 4.21 18.51 2.37
CA LYS A 25 5.06 17.50 1.74
C LYS A 25 4.50 16.95 0.45
N VAL A 26 5.41 16.36 -0.35
CA VAL A 26 5.06 15.59 -1.54
C VAL A 26 5.07 14.11 -1.19
N VAL A 27 3.97 13.43 -1.49
CA VAL A 27 3.73 12.04 -1.09
C VAL A 27 3.61 11.15 -2.33
N LEU A 28 4.13 9.92 -2.25
CA LEU A 28 3.95 8.88 -3.26
C LEU A 28 3.17 7.71 -2.65
N ASP A 29 2.01 7.40 -3.21
CA ASP A 29 1.16 6.28 -2.84
C ASP A 29 1.34 5.14 -3.85
N VAL A 30 2.01 4.07 -3.43
CA VAL A 30 2.40 2.95 -4.31
C VAL A 30 1.35 1.85 -4.25
N GLY A 31 0.72 1.57 -5.40
CA GLY A 31 -0.41 0.63 -5.48
C GLY A 31 -1.64 1.20 -4.79
N CYS A 32 -2.02 2.42 -5.19
CA CYS A 32 -3.00 3.21 -4.47
C CYS A 32 -4.42 2.60 -4.51
N GLY A 33 -4.71 1.67 -5.44
CA GLY A 33 -6.03 1.12 -5.67
C GLY A 33 -7.04 2.23 -5.93
N THR A 34 -7.95 2.47 -4.98
CA THR A 34 -8.93 3.57 -5.06
C THR A 34 -8.37 4.94 -4.64
N GLY A 35 -7.13 5.00 -4.17
CA GLY A 35 -6.46 6.22 -3.72
C GLY A 35 -6.72 6.60 -2.26
N ILE A 36 -7.27 5.71 -1.43
CA ILE A 36 -7.71 6.04 -0.06
C ILE A 36 -6.58 6.63 0.80
N LEU A 37 -5.36 6.10 0.69
CA LEU A 37 -4.20 6.60 1.43
C LEU A 37 -3.77 7.98 0.93
N SER A 38 -3.82 8.22 -0.39
CA SER A 38 -3.63 9.55 -0.97
C SER A 38 -4.62 10.58 -0.44
N PHE A 39 -5.89 10.21 -0.22
CA PHE A 39 -6.88 11.09 0.41
C PHE A 39 -6.50 11.42 1.85
N PHE A 40 -6.06 10.43 2.64
CA PHE A 40 -5.60 10.66 4.02
C PHE A 40 -4.36 11.56 4.08
N ALA A 41 -3.40 11.38 3.16
CA ALA A 41 -2.23 12.25 3.08
C ALA A 41 -2.64 13.72 2.80
N VAL A 42 -3.59 13.94 1.90
CA VAL A 42 -4.11 15.29 1.62
C VAL A 42 -4.89 15.86 2.82
N GLN A 43 -5.64 15.02 3.55
CA GLN A 43 -6.31 15.43 4.79
C GLN A 43 -5.30 15.84 5.88
N ALA A 44 -4.15 15.16 5.97
CA ALA A 44 -3.03 15.53 6.84
C ALA A 44 -2.27 16.79 6.38
N GLY A 45 -2.67 17.41 5.27
CA GLY A 45 -2.07 18.65 4.78
C GLY A 45 -0.99 18.48 3.72
N ALA A 46 -0.89 17.31 3.06
CA ALA A 46 0.03 17.13 1.95
C ALA A 46 -0.16 18.19 0.86
N LYS A 47 0.98 18.72 0.38
CA LYS A 47 1.03 19.66 -0.74
C LYS A 47 0.57 18.97 -2.01
N LYS A 48 1.06 17.76 -2.24
CA LYS A 48 0.77 16.95 -3.42
C LYS A 48 0.92 15.46 -3.11
N ALA A 49 0.06 14.63 -3.70
CA ALA A 49 0.16 13.17 -3.66
C ALA A 49 0.17 12.61 -5.09
N TYR A 50 1.17 11.78 -5.40
CA TYR A 50 1.21 10.97 -6.60
C TYR A 50 0.67 9.58 -6.27
N ALA A 51 -0.44 9.19 -6.89
CA ALA A 51 -1.10 7.93 -6.63
C ALA A 51 -0.84 6.97 -7.80
N VAL A 52 0.03 5.99 -7.61
CA VAL A 52 0.44 5.05 -8.67
C VAL A 52 -0.40 3.78 -8.58
N GLU A 53 -1.03 3.40 -9.68
CA GLU A 53 -1.83 2.17 -9.77
C GLU A 53 -1.66 1.52 -11.15
N ALA A 54 -1.29 0.23 -11.17
CA ALA A 54 -1.00 -0.48 -12.40
C ALA A 54 -2.26 -1.06 -13.07
N SER A 55 -3.30 -1.34 -12.30
CA SER A 55 -4.55 -1.93 -12.78
C SER A 55 -5.50 -0.88 -13.36
N SER A 56 -6.59 -1.36 -13.96
CA SER A 56 -7.69 -0.51 -14.45
C SER A 56 -8.37 0.30 -13.33
N VAL A 57 -8.11 -0.01 -12.06
CA VAL A 57 -8.64 0.70 -10.89
C VAL A 57 -8.19 2.16 -10.86
N ALA A 58 -7.05 2.49 -11.49
CA ALA A 58 -6.57 3.85 -11.65
C ALA A 58 -7.64 4.81 -12.22
N LYS A 59 -8.50 4.34 -13.13
CA LYS A 59 -9.59 5.14 -13.71
C LYS A 59 -10.65 5.52 -12.67
N TYR A 60 -10.95 4.60 -11.75
CA TYR A 60 -11.88 4.87 -10.66
C TYR A 60 -11.25 5.79 -9.61
N ALA A 61 -9.96 5.62 -9.29
CA ALA A 61 -9.23 6.55 -8.43
C ALA A 61 -9.26 7.97 -9.00
N GLU A 62 -9.02 8.14 -10.31
CA GLU A 62 -9.09 9.45 -10.95
C GLU A 62 -10.49 10.06 -10.88
N THR A 63 -11.53 9.24 -11.06
CA THR A 63 -12.93 9.67 -10.92
C THR A 63 -13.22 10.14 -9.50
N LEU A 64 -12.73 9.41 -8.48
CA LEU A 64 -12.87 9.79 -7.06
C LEU A 64 -12.12 11.08 -6.73
N VAL A 65 -10.92 11.26 -7.29
CA VAL A 65 -10.14 12.48 -7.10
C VAL A 65 -10.88 13.70 -7.68
N LYS A 66 -11.49 13.55 -8.87
CA LYS A 66 -12.30 14.59 -9.51
C LYS A 66 -13.57 14.89 -8.70
N SER A 67 -14.30 13.86 -8.26
CA SER A 67 -15.55 14.05 -7.50
C SER A 67 -15.32 14.70 -6.13
N ASN A 68 -14.14 14.51 -5.53
CA ASN A 68 -13.76 15.15 -4.26
C ASN A 68 -13.07 16.51 -4.46
N ASN A 69 -13.00 17.05 -5.68
CA ASN A 69 -12.35 18.34 -6.00
C ASN A 69 -10.85 18.40 -5.62
N LEU A 70 -10.16 17.25 -5.63
CA LEU A 70 -8.77 17.15 -5.21
C LEU A 70 -7.78 16.99 -6.38
N SER A 71 -8.22 17.19 -7.63
CA SER A 71 -7.38 17.04 -8.83
C SER A 71 -6.14 17.94 -8.86
N LYS A 72 -6.12 19.04 -8.10
CA LYS A 72 -4.92 19.90 -7.95
C LYS A 72 -3.88 19.33 -6.99
N LYS A 73 -4.30 18.49 -6.04
CA LYS A 73 -3.46 17.92 -4.99
C LYS A 73 -3.10 16.46 -5.25
N ILE A 74 -4.01 15.67 -5.82
CA ILE A 74 -3.78 14.24 -6.11
C ILE A 74 -3.64 14.06 -7.62
N THR A 75 -2.53 13.47 -8.05
CA THR A 75 -2.27 13.11 -9.44
C THR A 75 -2.20 11.59 -9.53
N VAL A 76 -3.11 10.98 -10.28
CA VAL A 76 -3.13 9.53 -10.50
C VAL A 76 -2.22 9.19 -11.68
N LEU A 77 -1.29 8.26 -11.47
CA LEU A 77 -0.36 7.75 -12.47
C LEU A 77 -0.73 6.30 -12.75
N SER A 78 -1.27 6.03 -13.94
CA SER A 78 -1.62 4.68 -14.37
C SER A 78 -0.37 3.97 -14.88
N GLY A 79 0.03 2.90 -14.21
CA GLY A 79 1.20 2.10 -14.59
C GLY A 79 1.90 1.45 -13.39
N LYS A 80 2.90 0.63 -13.69
CA LYS A 80 3.76 0.03 -12.67
C LYS A 80 4.75 1.05 -12.13
N ILE A 81 5.12 0.96 -10.85
CA ILE A 81 6.01 1.94 -10.23
C ILE A 81 7.39 2.00 -10.89
N GLU A 82 7.81 0.89 -11.49
CA GLU A 82 9.07 0.72 -12.22
C GLU A 82 9.07 1.41 -13.60
N GLU A 83 7.88 1.69 -14.17
CA GLU A 83 7.70 2.23 -15.52
C GLU A 83 7.22 3.69 -15.50
N VAL A 84 6.55 4.11 -14.43
CA VAL A 84 6.05 5.48 -14.29
C VAL A 84 7.18 6.45 -13.92
N SER A 85 7.09 7.67 -14.42
CA SER A 85 7.98 8.77 -14.06
C SER A 85 7.25 9.77 -13.17
N CYS A 86 7.82 10.05 -11.99
CA CYS A 86 7.38 11.16 -11.16
C CYS A 86 8.11 12.43 -11.60
N SER A 87 7.42 13.58 -11.64
CA SER A 87 8.04 14.84 -12.07
C SER A 87 9.01 15.42 -11.02
N GLU A 88 8.95 14.95 -9.78
CA GLU A 88 9.82 15.38 -8.69
C GLU A 88 10.08 14.24 -7.69
N LYS A 89 11.13 14.38 -6.87
CA LYS A 89 11.37 13.48 -5.73
C LYS A 89 10.35 13.74 -4.62
N VAL A 90 9.97 12.69 -3.89
CA VAL A 90 8.97 12.75 -2.82
C VAL A 90 9.59 12.75 -1.43
N ASP A 91 8.87 13.34 -0.47
CA ASP A 91 9.28 13.39 0.93
C ASP A 91 8.83 12.14 1.70
N VAL A 92 7.65 11.60 1.36
CA VAL A 92 7.07 10.43 2.03
C VAL A 92 6.55 9.43 1.00
N ILE A 93 6.83 8.15 1.20
CA ILE A 93 6.19 7.05 0.45
C ILE A 93 5.23 6.33 1.38
N ILE A 94 3.99 6.18 0.93
CA ILE A 94 2.95 5.41 1.59
C ILE A 94 2.54 4.23 0.71
N SER A 95 2.21 3.10 1.33
CA SER A 95 1.65 1.95 0.62
C SER A 95 0.98 1.01 1.62
N GLU A 96 0.18 0.09 1.10
CA GLU A 96 -0.33 -1.05 1.85
C GLU A 96 0.16 -2.36 1.21
N PRO A 97 1.45 -2.73 1.35
CA PRO A 97 2.03 -3.87 0.65
C PRO A 97 1.86 -5.19 1.42
N ILE A 98 0.94 -5.29 2.38
CA ILE A 98 0.90 -6.36 3.37
C ILE A 98 0.03 -7.52 2.88
N GLY A 99 0.68 -8.55 2.34
CA GLY A 99 0.04 -9.83 2.00
C GLY A 99 0.06 -10.85 3.15
N TYR A 100 -0.36 -12.09 2.86
CA TYR A 100 -0.19 -13.23 3.78
C TYR A 100 1.28 -13.39 4.21
N MET A 101 1.50 -13.61 5.51
CA MET A 101 2.84 -13.67 6.12
C MET A 101 3.74 -12.48 5.73
N LEU A 102 3.15 -11.30 5.50
CA LEU A 102 3.81 -10.05 5.06
C LEU A 102 4.41 -10.08 3.65
N LEU A 103 4.88 -11.23 3.17
CA LEU A 103 5.70 -11.35 1.95
C LEU A 103 4.89 -11.76 0.71
N HIS A 104 3.67 -12.28 0.89
CA HIS A 104 2.85 -12.71 -0.24
C HIS A 104 2.55 -11.54 -1.19
N GLU A 105 2.36 -11.85 -2.48
CA GLU A 105 2.11 -10.91 -3.59
C GLU A 105 3.32 -10.09 -4.08
N ARG A 106 4.51 -10.23 -3.47
CA ARG A 106 5.77 -9.56 -3.89
C ARG A 106 5.69 -8.03 -4.03
N MET A 107 4.63 -7.40 -3.51
CA MET A 107 4.42 -5.95 -3.58
C MET A 107 5.49 -5.17 -2.80
N LEU A 108 6.13 -5.80 -1.81
CA LEU A 108 7.28 -5.25 -1.10
C LEU A 108 8.44 -4.89 -2.04
N GLU A 109 8.66 -5.62 -3.13
CA GLU A 109 9.72 -5.31 -4.08
C GLU A 109 9.46 -3.97 -4.80
N SER A 110 8.23 -3.77 -5.28
CA SER A 110 7.77 -2.51 -5.86
C SER A 110 7.79 -1.37 -4.84
N TYR A 111 7.42 -1.64 -3.58
CA TYR A 111 7.49 -0.66 -2.49
C TYR A 111 8.94 -0.23 -2.19
N LEU A 112 9.89 -1.18 -2.21
CA LEU A 112 11.31 -0.88 -2.07
C LEU A 112 11.88 -0.15 -3.30
N HIS A 113 11.43 -0.51 -4.50
CA HIS A 113 11.81 0.15 -5.74
C HIS A 113 11.40 1.63 -5.76
N ALA A 114 10.25 1.96 -5.16
CA ALA A 114 9.76 3.32 -5.03
C ALA A 114 10.74 4.26 -4.28
N LYS A 115 11.66 3.73 -3.46
CA LYS A 115 12.71 4.53 -2.80
C LYS A 115 13.61 5.26 -3.78
N SER A 116 13.71 4.80 -5.03
CA SER A 116 14.39 5.54 -6.08
C SER A 116 13.85 6.96 -6.22
N TRP A 117 12.56 7.20 -5.92
CA TRP A 117 11.91 8.51 -5.95
C TRP A 117 11.97 9.28 -4.62
N LEU A 118 12.47 8.67 -3.55
CA LEU A 118 12.54 9.27 -2.22
C LEU A 118 13.70 10.27 -2.11
N LYS A 119 13.47 11.40 -1.43
CA LYS A 119 14.54 12.34 -1.10
C LYS A 119 15.51 11.75 -0.05
N PRO A 120 16.77 12.22 0.02
CA PRO A 120 17.64 11.94 1.16
C PRO A 120 16.96 12.47 2.43
N LYS A 121 16.70 11.57 3.42
CA LYS A 121 15.87 11.80 4.63
C LYS A 121 14.34 11.74 4.42
N GLY A 122 13.87 11.22 3.30
CA GLY A 122 12.46 10.91 3.14
C GLY A 122 12.01 9.74 4.02
N MET A 123 10.72 9.69 4.31
CA MET A 123 10.11 8.70 5.21
C MET A 123 9.27 7.68 4.44
N MET A 124 9.07 6.51 5.05
CA MET A 124 8.25 5.43 4.50
C MET A 124 7.21 4.99 5.52
N PHE A 125 5.96 4.86 5.09
CA PHE A 125 4.85 4.34 5.87
C PHE A 125 4.22 3.14 5.14
N PRO A 126 4.27 1.92 5.70
CA PRO A 126 4.93 1.52 6.95
C PRO A 126 6.47 1.55 6.87
N THR A 127 7.14 1.83 8.00
CA THR A 127 8.61 1.94 8.06
C THR A 127 9.30 0.59 8.30
N GLN A 128 8.65 -0.28 9.09
CA GLN A 128 9.15 -1.59 9.50
C GLN A 128 8.00 -2.60 9.47
N GLY A 129 8.33 -3.89 9.38
CA GLY A 129 7.36 -4.97 9.45
C GLY A 129 8.02 -6.18 10.12
N ASP A 130 7.31 -6.77 11.08
CA ASP A 130 7.80 -7.88 11.89
C ASP A 130 7.01 -9.16 11.55
N ILE A 131 7.73 -10.26 11.34
CA ILE A 131 7.14 -11.59 11.13
C ILE A 131 7.36 -12.42 12.40
N HIS A 132 6.27 -12.82 13.03
CA HIS A 132 6.30 -13.68 14.22
C HIS A 132 5.97 -15.13 13.85
N LEU A 133 6.75 -16.06 14.38
CA LEU A 133 6.60 -17.50 14.16
C LEU A 133 6.48 -18.20 15.52
N ALA A 134 5.51 -19.10 15.66
CA ALA A 134 5.35 -19.93 16.85
C ALA A 134 4.91 -21.34 16.44
N PRO A 135 5.48 -22.39 17.06
CA PRO A 135 4.99 -23.75 16.83
C PRO A 135 3.58 -23.91 17.43
N PHE A 136 2.72 -24.65 16.74
CA PHE A 136 1.43 -25.10 17.25
C PHE A 136 1.22 -26.56 16.87
N THR A 137 0.34 -27.24 17.59
CA THR A 137 -0.11 -28.60 17.27
C THR A 137 -1.60 -28.57 17.00
N ASP A 138 -2.01 -29.11 15.85
CA ASP A 138 -3.40 -29.26 15.46
C ASP A 138 -3.51 -30.55 14.64
N GLU A 139 -3.92 -31.64 15.33
CA GLU A 139 -4.05 -32.96 14.74
C GLU A 139 -5.13 -33.00 13.66
N GLN A 140 -6.21 -32.23 13.82
CA GLN A 140 -7.30 -32.21 12.85
C GLN A 140 -6.84 -31.58 11.53
N LEU A 141 -6.17 -30.42 11.61
CA LEU A 141 -5.60 -29.76 10.44
C LEU A 141 -4.54 -30.65 9.77
N TYR A 142 -3.68 -31.30 10.57
CA TYR A 142 -2.69 -32.22 10.06
C TYR A 142 -3.33 -33.39 9.29
N MET A 143 -4.34 -34.04 9.87
CA MET A 143 -5.05 -35.16 9.24
C MET A 143 -5.79 -34.74 7.96
N GLU A 144 -6.41 -33.56 7.92
CA GLU A 144 -7.05 -33.03 6.73
C GLU A 144 -6.06 -32.86 5.57
N HIS A 145 -4.89 -32.26 5.83
CA HIS A 145 -3.87 -32.07 4.82
C HIS A 145 -3.20 -33.40 4.41
N HIS A 146 -2.94 -34.29 5.37
CA HIS A 146 -2.34 -35.60 5.13
C HIS A 146 -3.27 -36.52 4.30
N ALA A 147 -4.57 -36.48 4.54
CA ALA A 147 -5.55 -37.21 3.74
C ALA A 147 -5.61 -36.70 2.29
N ARG A 148 -5.51 -35.38 2.09
CA ARG A 148 -5.48 -34.77 0.74
C ARG A 148 -4.22 -35.13 -0.04
N SER A 149 -3.06 -35.23 0.60
CA SER A 149 -1.81 -35.62 -0.09
C SER A 149 -1.81 -37.08 -0.55
N ASN A 150 -2.53 -37.98 0.15
CA ASN A 150 -2.58 -39.40 -0.20
C ASN A 150 -3.54 -39.72 -1.36
N PHE A 151 -4.40 -38.79 -1.76
CA PHE A 151 -5.35 -39.00 -2.85
C PHE A 151 -4.68 -39.04 -4.24
N CYS A 152 -3.52 -38.41 -4.42
CA CYS A 152 -2.81 -38.36 -5.71
C CYS A 152 -1.85 -39.54 -5.99
N TRP A 153 -1.80 -40.55 -5.12
CA TRP A 153 -0.89 -41.70 -5.24
C TRP A 153 -1.61 -43.05 -5.42
N LEU A 154 -2.91 -43.03 -5.70
CA LEU A 154 -3.72 -44.21 -6.01
C LEU A 154 -4.18 -44.16 -7.47
N ASP A 155 -3.21 -44.27 -8.40
CA ASP A 155 -3.37 -44.75 -9.78
C ASP A 155 -2.11 -45.54 -10.17
#